data_AF-A0A6L7GEJ0-F1
#
_entry.id   AF-A0A6L7GEJ0-F1
#
_cell.length_a   1.000
_cell.length_b   1.000
_cell.length_c   1.000
_cell.angle_alpha   90.00
_cell.angle_beta   90.00
_cell.angle_gamma   90.00
#
_symmetry.space_group_name_H-M   'P 1'
#
loop_
_entity.id
_entity.type
_entity.pdbx_description
1 polymer ?
#
loop_
_entity_poly.entity_id
_entity_poly.type
_entity_poly.pdbx_seq_one_letter_code
_entity_poly.pdbx_strand_id
1 'polypeptide(L)'
;MSTQSIDSKDLQVSDVFKDFYRVPDYQREYVWGESDRKGERGDEVDKFLDDIYRELDAADGKEPPEYFIGTIVVCQGEDGVFDLIDGQQRMTTSFLTLCAIRDALVELEAEIPDTLASQIASSSTDWKGDTVGRMRLDLQYEDAQGILAKYGEGEGFNAPDDDTRSIANLANAYKAVREFLTAELSDDPKKIKLFYGYFTNKVKLIRIETPNVSRALKIFETINDRGVGLDAMDLLKNLLFMHADAKQFDALKGVWKDLTQTLYNAGEKPLRFLRYFIMANYSGDEKLREDEIYGWLSSHAADTGHEDDPVGFAGELKAAAKAYANFLDGKGPDGKDVRAVANSRKLGGSAIKQHFILYLAGRHLSSPMFARLAREIENLLCVWLIAGVPAKDYERQIAKAARKLQSVSTQEELDDFVTEFLTSQKRRHRDDFHRWMATMHTWDLRQYRLRYLLAKITQHVEVEARGRDGLDDLSHFLDTKNDIEHIYPQTPTDEAEEEFGDEGEDENITERLGNLLWVEQAINRAATNKPYSEKLSHYDSSSFILARSQASFKLNGVNDQITKAVKRLRPEAEWSAEAIERRQKWIADRAMEVWDVPAKADATENAVA
;
A
#
# COMPACT_ATOMS: atom_id res chain seq x y z
N MET A 1 9.61 45.05 -20.66
CA MET A 1 8.44 44.28 -21.14
C MET A 1 8.91 42.84 -21.29
N SER A 2 8.68 41.97 -20.30
CA SER A 2 9.06 40.56 -20.42
C SER A 2 7.98 39.83 -21.21
N THR A 3 8.31 39.45 -22.44
CA THR A 3 7.48 38.60 -23.29
C THR A 3 7.15 37.30 -22.56
N GLN A 4 5.88 37.13 -22.17
CA GLN A 4 5.34 35.92 -21.56
C GLN A 4 5.09 34.82 -22.62
N SER A 5 6.09 34.53 -23.46
CA SER A 5 5.97 33.52 -24.52
C SER A 5 6.57 32.20 -24.09
N ILE A 6 5.90 31.11 -24.44
CA ILE A 6 6.48 29.76 -24.45
C ILE A 6 7.32 29.67 -25.72
N ASP A 7 8.58 29.26 -25.59
CA ASP A 7 9.48 29.04 -26.73
C ASP A 7 9.78 27.55 -26.84
N SER A 8 9.74 26.99 -28.04
CA SER A 8 9.98 25.56 -28.29
C SER A 8 11.04 25.39 -29.36
N LYS A 9 12.11 24.67 -29.05
CA LYS A 9 13.23 24.42 -29.97
C LYS A 9 13.43 22.92 -30.18
N ASP A 10 13.52 22.49 -31.44
CA ASP A 10 14.06 21.17 -31.79
C ASP A 10 15.59 21.24 -31.65
N LEU A 11 16.15 20.39 -30.80
CA LEU A 11 17.57 20.34 -30.48
C LEU A 11 18.12 18.93 -30.62
N GLN A 12 19.29 18.81 -31.23
CA GLN A 12 20.11 17.60 -31.12
C GLN A 12 20.69 17.50 -29.70
N VAL A 13 20.99 16.28 -29.24
CA VAL A 13 21.63 16.06 -27.94
C VAL A 13 22.90 16.92 -27.78
N SER A 14 23.68 17.10 -28.85
CA SER A 14 24.85 17.98 -28.85
C SER A 14 24.53 19.43 -28.51
N ASP A 15 23.39 19.94 -28.96
CA ASP A 15 22.95 21.32 -28.71
C ASP A 15 22.32 21.48 -27.34
N VAL A 16 21.63 20.46 -26.85
CA VAL A 16 21.11 20.40 -25.48
C VAL A 16 22.26 20.55 -24.50
N PHE A 17 23.29 19.72 -24.59
CA PHE A 17 24.44 19.76 -23.68
C PHE A 17 25.45 20.91 -23.96
N LYS A 18 25.06 21.95 -24.72
CA LYS A 18 25.75 23.25 -24.76
C LYS A 18 25.28 24.21 -23.67
N ASP A 19 24.12 23.97 -23.08
CA ASP A 19 23.58 24.73 -21.96
C ASP A 19 23.76 23.97 -20.63
N PHE A 20 23.49 24.63 -19.50
CA PHE A 20 23.58 24.03 -18.17
C PHE A 20 22.18 23.74 -17.63
N TYR A 21 22.00 22.59 -17.02
CA TYR A 21 20.73 22.14 -16.45
C TYR A 21 20.92 21.72 -14.99
N ARG A 22 19.87 21.94 -14.19
CA ARG A 22 19.76 21.33 -12.87
C ARG A 22 18.37 20.72 -12.70
N VAL A 23 18.31 19.55 -12.09
CA VAL A 23 17.05 18.93 -11.65
C VAL A 23 16.72 19.52 -10.28
N PRO A 24 15.65 20.33 -10.14
CA PRO A 24 15.29 20.94 -8.87
C PRO A 24 14.94 19.92 -7.79
N ASP A 25 15.09 20.27 -6.52
CA ASP A 25 14.87 19.38 -5.38
C ASP A 25 13.39 18.97 -5.14
N TYR A 26 12.45 19.73 -5.69
CA TYR A 26 11.02 19.41 -5.63
C TYR A 26 10.61 18.34 -6.64
N GLN A 27 11.43 18.09 -7.68
CA GLN A 27 11.18 17.04 -8.66
C GLN A 27 11.34 15.64 -8.07
N ARG A 28 10.88 14.63 -8.82
CA ARG A 28 11.06 13.23 -8.43
C ARG A 28 12.54 12.86 -8.47
N GLU A 29 12.94 11.83 -7.73
CA GLU A 29 14.28 11.24 -7.85
C GLU A 29 14.44 10.42 -9.14
N TYR A 30 15.65 9.94 -9.42
CA TYR A 30 15.91 9.05 -10.56
C TYR A 30 15.35 7.63 -10.27
N VAL A 31 14.51 7.11 -11.18
CA VAL A 31 13.75 5.87 -10.95
C VAL A 31 13.79 4.86 -12.11
N TRP A 32 14.45 5.18 -13.21
CA TRP A 32 14.66 4.19 -14.29
C TRP A 32 15.57 3.06 -13.80
N GLY A 33 15.27 1.83 -14.22
CA GLY A 33 15.97 0.63 -13.74
C GLY A 33 15.32 -0.04 -12.52
N GLU A 34 14.19 0.49 -12.04
CA GLU A 34 13.48 -0.09 -10.91
C GLU A 34 12.35 -1.03 -11.35
N SER A 35 12.44 -2.29 -10.91
CA SER A 35 11.34 -3.22 -11.05
C SER A 35 10.22 -2.97 -10.06
N ASP A 36 9.00 -2.88 -10.57
CA ASP A 36 7.81 -2.91 -9.72
C ASP A 36 7.58 -4.33 -9.16
N ARG A 37 6.61 -4.48 -8.24
CA ARG A 37 6.31 -5.77 -7.59
C ARG A 37 5.88 -6.89 -8.55
N LYS A 38 5.56 -6.56 -9.80
CA LYS A 38 5.18 -7.51 -10.83
C LYS A 38 6.30 -7.79 -11.83
N GLY A 39 7.44 -7.09 -11.72
CA GLY A 39 8.51 -7.13 -12.71
C GLY A 39 8.13 -6.49 -14.04
N GLU A 40 7.11 -5.62 -14.08
CA GLU A 40 6.63 -4.96 -15.31
C GLU A 40 7.45 -3.71 -15.68
N ARG A 41 8.43 -3.33 -14.84
CA ARG A 41 9.35 -2.18 -15.00
C ARG A 41 10.79 -2.62 -14.72
N GLY A 42 11.76 -1.75 -15.02
CA GLY A 42 13.18 -1.96 -14.70
C GLY A 42 14.12 -2.09 -15.89
N ASP A 43 13.60 -2.03 -17.12
CA ASP A 43 14.35 -2.10 -18.37
C ASP A 43 14.33 -0.76 -19.14
N GLU A 44 13.95 0.35 -18.48
CA GLU A 44 13.78 1.63 -19.16
C GLU A 44 15.10 2.18 -19.75
N VAL A 45 16.23 1.94 -19.08
CA VAL A 45 17.56 2.32 -19.58
C VAL A 45 17.93 1.49 -20.80
N ASP A 46 17.73 0.17 -20.74
CA ASP A 46 18.01 -0.75 -21.85
C ASP A 46 17.17 -0.38 -23.07
N LYS A 47 15.86 -0.19 -22.89
CA LYS A 47 14.96 0.26 -23.97
C LYS A 47 15.40 1.59 -24.58
N PHE A 48 15.81 2.54 -23.76
CA PHE A 48 16.28 3.84 -24.24
C PHE A 48 17.52 3.71 -25.13
N LEU A 49 18.47 2.85 -24.76
CA LEU A 49 19.69 2.60 -25.53
C LEU A 49 19.40 1.76 -26.78
N ASP A 50 18.64 0.69 -26.65
CA ASP A 50 18.26 -0.22 -27.72
C ASP A 50 17.51 0.49 -28.84
N ASP A 51 16.53 1.32 -28.50
CA ASP A 51 15.74 2.02 -29.52
C ASP A 51 16.59 3.04 -30.30
N ILE A 52 17.53 3.72 -29.64
CA ILE A 52 18.50 4.60 -30.31
C ILE A 52 19.44 3.78 -31.20
N TYR A 53 19.97 2.67 -30.70
CA TYR A 53 20.94 1.85 -31.41
C TYR A 53 20.33 1.16 -32.64
N ARG A 54 19.08 0.70 -32.54
CA ARG A 54 18.36 0.08 -33.67
C ARG A 54 18.26 1.00 -34.88
N GLU A 55 18.04 2.29 -34.68
CA GLU A 55 18.00 3.26 -35.78
C GLU A 55 19.37 3.48 -36.43
N LEU A 56 20.45 3.41 -35.64
CA LEU A 56 21.82 3.43 -36.17
C LEU A 56 22.14 2.16 -36.97
N ASP A 57 21.83 0.99 -36.42
CA ASP A 57 22.15 -0.31 -37.03
C ASP A 57 21.33 -0.55 -38.32
N ALA A 58 20.05 -0.14 -38.32
CA ALA A 58 19.16 -0.25 -39.48
C ALA A 58 19.61 0.58 -40.70
N ALA A 59 20.54 1.53 -40.53
CA ALA A 59 21.01 2.38 -41.62
C ALA A 59 21.92 1.64 -42.62
N ASP A 60 22.47 0.47 -42.27
CA ASP A 60 23.27 -0.42 -43.15
C ASP A 60 24.30 0.33 -44.02
N GLY A 61 25.10 1.19 -43.37
CA GLY A 61 26.15 1.98 -44.02
C GLY A 61 25.69 3.25 -44.76
N LYS A 62 24.40 3.60 -44.70
CA LYS A 62 23.85 4.89 -45.15
C LYS A 62 23.79 5.89 -44.00
N GLU A 63 23.46 7.14 -44.32
CA GLU A 63 23.20 8.15 -43.29
C GLU A 63 21.97 7.75 -42.48
N PRO A 64 22.10 7.54 -41.15
CA PRO A 64 21.01 7.06 -40.32
C PRO A 64 19.96 8.16 -40.08
N PRO A 65 18.67 7.80 -39.91
CA PRO A 65 17.59 8.75 -39.68
C PRO A 65 17.73 9.44 -38.32
N GLU A 66 17.05 10.58 -38.17
CA GLU A 66 16.93 11.25 -36.87
C GLU A 66 16.01 10.44 -35.94
N TYR A 67 16.37 10.32 -34.67
CA TYR A 67 15.57 9.64 -33.66
C TYR A 67 15.08 10.62 -32.59
N PHE A 68 13.81 10.53 -32.21
CA PHE A 68 13.18 11.47 -31.29
C PHE A 68 12.95 10.85 -29.91
N ILE A 69 13.64 11.36 -28.88
CA ILE A 69 13.52 10.86 -27.50
C ILE A 69 12.44 11.58 -26.67
N GLY A 70 11.75 12.56 -27.25
CA GLY A 70 10.63 13.26 -26.62
C GLY A 70 10.91 14.73 -26.29
N THR A 71 10.25 15.23 -25.25
CA THR A 71 10.27 16.63 -24.86
C THR A 71 10.93 16.84 -23.49
N ILE A 72 11.50 18.03 -23.28
CA ILE A 72 11.89 18.52 -21.96
C ILE A 72 11.21 19.87 -21.71
N VAL A 73 10.83 20.13 -20.46
CA VAL A 73 10.26 21.43 -20.05
C VAL A 73 11.24 22.09 -19.09
N VAL A 74 11.59 23.34 -19.37
CA VAL A 74 12.58 24.08 -18.59
C VAL A 74 12.14 25.49 -18.25
N CYS A 75 12.73 26.01 -17.17
CA CYS A 75 12.67 27.41 -16.79
C CYS A 75 14.10 27.94 -16.65
N GLN A 76 14.43 29.07 -17.26
CA GLN A 76 15.77 29.65 -17.13
C GLN A 76 15.89 30.40 -15.80
N GLY A 77 16.88 30.03 -14.99
CA GLY A 77 17.25 30.74 -13.77
C GLY A 77 18.03 32.02 -14.04
N GLU A 78 18.14 32.87 -13.02
CA GLU A 78 18.91 34.14 -13.09
C GLU A 78 20.42 33.90 -13.34
N ASP A 79 20.92 32.74 -12.94
CA ASP A 79 22.30 32.27 -13.13
C ASP A 79 22.57 31.67 -14.52
N GLY A 80 21.58 31.74 -15.42
CA GLY A 80 21.63 31.19 -16.77
C GLY A 80 21.49 29.67 -16.84
N VAL A 81 21.27 28.99 -15.72
CA VAL A 81 21.05 27.54 -15.64
C VAL A 81 19.57 27.24 -15.85
N PHE A 82 19.25 26.22 -16.65
CA PHE A 82 17.89 25.77 -16.83
C PHE A 82 17.46 24.82 -15.71
N ASP A 83 16.43 25.19 -14.97
CA ASP A 83 15.68 24.31 -14.10
C ASP A 83 14.87 23.31 -14.95
N LEU A 84 15.21 22.03 -14.84
CA LEU A 84 14.58 20.95 -15.59
C LEU A 84 13.31 20.48 -14.87
N ILE A 85 12.16 20.84 -15.40
CA ILE A 85 10.84 20.59 -14.82
C ILE A 85 10.23 19.27 -15.33
N ASP A 86 10.60 18.87 -16.55
CA ASP A 86 10.22 17.58 -17.15
C ASP A 86 11.35 17.03 -18.02
N GLY A 87 11.38 15.70 -18.18
CA GLY A 87 12.37 14.99 -18.98
C GLY A 87 13.64 14.63 -18.21
N GLN A 88 13.62 14.77 -16.88
CA GLN A 88 14.75 14.48 -16.00
C GLN A 88 15.36 13.08 -16.17
N GLN A 89 14.53 12.04 -16.37
CA GLN A 89 15.04 10.66 -16.45
C GLN A 89 15.86 10.49 -17.73
N ARG A 90 15.31 10.93 -18.87
CA ARG A 90 15.98 10.93 -20.18
C ARG A 90 17.25 11.78 -20.18
N MET A 91 17.19 12.98 -19.61
CA MET A 91 18.34 13.88 -19.53
C MET A 91 19.45 13.29 -18.66
N THR A 92 19.10 12.68 -17.53
CA THR A 92 20.06 12.04 -16.63
C THR A 92 20.69 10.80 -17.28
N THR A 93 19.89 9.92 -17.88
CA THR A 93 20.41 8.77 -18.63
C THR A 93 21.31 9.23 -19.77
N SER A 94 20.94 10.28 -20.51
CA SER A 94 21.77 10.82 -21.61
C SER A 94 23.12 11.36 -21.10
N PHE A 95 23.13 12.04 -19.95
CA PHE A 95 24.35 12.51 -19.31
C PHE A 95 25.26 11.34 -18.88
N LEU A 96 24.67 10.30 -18.26
CA LEU A 96 25.39 9.09 -17.89
C LEU A 96 25.94 8.36 -19.12
N THR A 97 25.20 8.37 -20.24
CA THR A 97 25.67 7.79 -21.52
C THR A 97 26.92 8.49 -22.04
N LEU A 98 26.96 9.82 -22.01
CA LEU A 98 28.15 10.59 -22.40
C LEU A 98 29.36 10.26 -21.51
N CYS A 99 29.15 10.17 -20.18
CA CYS A 99 30.20 9.80 -19.23
C CYS A 99 30.73 8.39 -19.51
N ALA A 100 29.84 7.41 -19.67
CA ALA A 100 30.20 6.01 -19.93
C ALA A 100 30.97 5.84 -21.26
N ILE A 101 30.58 6.56 -22.32
CA ILE A 101 31.30 6.59 -23.61
C ILE A 101 32.72 7.13 -23.42
N ARG A 102 32.89 8.25 -22.70
CA ARG A 102 34.21 8.81 -22.41
C ARG A 102 35.07 7.79 -21.69
N ASP A 103 34.55 7.20 -20.62
CA ASP A 103 35.27 6.25 -19.79
C ASP A 103 35.69 5.00 -20.59
N ALA A 104 34.85 4.55 -21.53
CA ALA A 104 35.16 3.41 -22.40
C ALA A 104 36.31 3.74 -23.34
N LEU A 105 36.30 4.93 -23.95
CA LEU A 105 37.39 5.37 -24.81
C LEU A 105 38.71 5.56 -24.03
N VAL A 106 38.65 6.04 -22.78
CA VAL A 106 39.82 6.16 -21.90
C VAL A 106 40.43 4.79 -21.61
N GLU A 107 39.61 3.82 -21.19
CA GLU A 107 40.06 2.46 -20.86
C GLU A 107 40.64 1.71 -22.08
N LEU A 108 40.13 2.01 -23.27
CA LEU A 108 40.61 1.46 -24.54
C LEU A 108 41.84 2.20 -25.09
N GLU A 109 42.39 3.17 -24.34
CA GLU A 109 43.51 4.02 -24.76
C GLU A 109 43.25 4.72 -26.11
N ALA A 110 41.98 5.02 -26.40
CA ALA A 110 41.55 5.64 -27.65
C ALA A 110 41.50 7.18 -27.53
N GLU A 111 41.68 7.86 -28.66
CA GLU A 111 41.52 9.32 -28.72
C GLU A 111 40.07 9.72 -28.38
N ILE A 112 39.90 10.63 -27.43
CA ILE A 112 38.61 11.14 -26.98
C ILE A 112 38.25 12.36 -27.85
N PRO A 113 37.04 12.42 -28.44
CA PRO A 113 36.60 13.63 -29.13
C PRO A 113 36.58 14.85 -28.19
N ASP A 114 37.22 15.96 -28.58
CA ASP A 114 37.25 17.20 -27.78
C ASP A 114 35.84 17.71 -27.42
N THR A 115 34.87 17.47 -28.31
CA THR A 115 33.47 17.84 -28.11
C THR A 115 32.83 17.10 -26.94
N LEU A 116 33.23 15.85 -26.66
CA LEU A 116 32.62 15.02 -25.63
C LEU A 116 32.86 15.59 -24.22
N ALA A 117 34.08 16.03 -23.94
CA ALA A 117 34.41 16.65 -22.65
C ALA A 117 33.52 17.88 -22.38
N SER A 118 33.34 18.74 -23.40
CA SER A 118 32.52 19.96 -23.30
C SER A 118 31.01 19.72 -23.13
N GLN A 119 30.54 18.51 -23.45
CA GLN A 119 29.15 18.05 -23.28
C GLN A 119 28.91 17.41 -21.90
N ILE A 120 29.96 17.11 -21.15
CA ILE A 120 29.87 16.59 -19.78
C ILE A 120 30.06 17.73 -18.78
N ALA A 121 31.09 18.55 -18.97
CA ALA A 121 31.38 19.68 -18.10
C ALA A 121 31.93 20.86 -18.90
N SER A 122 31.65 22.06 -18.43
CA SER A 122 32.24 23.28 -18.98
C SER A 122 32.38 24.32 -17.88
N SER A 123 33.26 25.29 -18.11
CA SER A 123 33.44 26.42 -17.19
C SER A 123 32.73 27.65 -17.70
N SER A 124 32.11 28.41 -16.80
CA SER A 124 31.64 29.78 -17.08
C SER A 124 32.40 30.77 -16.21
N THR A 125 32.37 32.05 -16.61
CA THR A 125 32.90 33.14 -15.81
C THR A 125 31.74 33.82 -15.10
N ASP A 126 31.79 33.92 -13.78
CA ASP A 126 30.74 34.59 -13.02
C ASP A 126 30.86 36.13 -13.10
N TRP A 127 29.92 36.84 -12.49
CA TRP A 127 29.90 38.31 -12.50
C TRP A 127 31.10 38.94 -11.75
N LYS A 128 31.82 38.18 -10.94
CA LYS A 128 33.05 38.60 -10.24
C LYS A 128 34.31 38.37 -11.08
N GLY A 129 34.19 37.67 -12.21
CA GLY A 129 35.30 37.31 -13.07
C GLY A 129 35.96 35.97 -12.70
N ASP A 130 35.40 35.22 -11.75
CA ASP A 130 35.93 33.92 -11.33
C ASP A 130 35.47 32.82 -12.29
N THR A 131 36.39 31.89 -12.60
CA THR A 131 36.06 30.70 -13.42
C THR A 131 35.37 29.67 -12.54
N VAL A 132 34.14 29.29 -12.90
CA VAL A 132 33.33 28.31 -12.19
C VAL A 132 33.14 27.09 -13.10
N GLY A 133 33.71 25.95 -12.72
CA GLY A 133 33.46 24.67 -13.38
C GLY A 133 32.06 24.17 -13.03
N ARG A 134 31.30 23.71 -14.03
CA ARG A 134 29.96 23.16 -13.86
C ARG A 134 29.78 21.90 -14.70
N MET A 135 29.12 20.91 -14.12
CA MET A 135 28.56 19.80 -14.90
C MET A 135 27.42 20.31 -15.76
N ARG A 136 27.22 19.72 -16.94
CA ARG A 136 26.10 20.10 -17.83
C ARG A 136 24.74 19.72 -17.25
N LEU A 137 24.71 18.73 -16.36
CA LEU A 137 23.54 18.36 -15.58
C LEU A 137 23.95 18.16 -14.13
N ASP A 138 23.16 18.72 -13.22
CA ASP A 138 23.30 18.51 -11.78
C ASP A 138 21.96 18.15 -11.12
N LEU A 139 22.01 17.47 -9.98
CA LEU A 139 20.84 17.03 -9.21
C LEU A 139 20.82 17.81 -7.89
N GLN A 140 19.71 18.48 -7.58
CA GLN A 140 19.62 19.34 -6.39
C GLN A 140 18.92 18.69 -5.20
N TYR A 141 18.39 17.46 -5.33
CA TYR A 141 17.79 16.75 -4.21
C TYR A 141 18.87 16.26 -3.23
N GLU A 142 18.58 16.39 -1.93
CA GLU A 142 19.51 16.31 -0.79
C GLU A 142 20.46 15.10 -0.87
N ASP A 143 19.92 13.95 -1.24
CA ASP A 143 20.65 12.68 -1.16
C ASP A 143 21.49 12.37 -2.43
N ALA A 144 21.39 13.15 -3.50
CA ALA A 144 22.16 12.92 -4.74
C ALA A 144 22.95 14.14 -5.21
N GLN A 145 23.01 15.19 -4.39
CA GLN A 145 23.73 16.41 -4.73
C GLN A 145 25.21 16.10 -4.98
N GLY A 146 25.72 16.49 -6.15
CA GLY A 146 27.11 16.25 -6.54
C GLY A 146 27.41 14.82 -6.98
N ILE A 147 26.46 13.88 -6.97
CA ILE A 147 26.72 12.50 -7.42
C ILE A 147 27.09 12.47 -8.91
N LEU A 148 26.47 13.31 -9.73
CA LEU A 148 26.78 13.40 -11.17
C LEU A 148 28.19 13.94 -11.44
N ALA A 149 28.79 14.67 -10.51
CA ALA A 149 30.18 15.09 -10.64
C ALA A 149 31.13 13.88 -10.63
N LYS A 150 30.85 12.83 -9.83
CA LYS A 150 31.65 11.60 -9.83
C LYS A 150 31.67 10.92 -11.19
N TYR A 151 30.49 10.78 -11.81
CA TYR A 151 30.39 10.28 -13.18
C TYR A 151 31.06 11.25 -14.18
N GLY A 152 30.87 12.55 -14.00
CA GLY A 152 31.46 13.60 -14.85
C GLY A 152 32.98 13.70 -14.77
N GLU A 153 33.60 13.28 -13.67
CA GLU A 153 35.06 13.32 -13.42
C GLU A 153 35.77 12.00 -13.79
N GLY A 154 35.03 10.98 -14.25
CA GLY A 154 35.59 9.67 -14.59
C GLY A 154 35.72 8.71 -13.41
N GLU A 155 35.06 9.00 -12.29
CA GLU A 155 35.02 8.15 -11.10
C GLU A 155 33.73 7.31 -11.04
N GLY A 156 33.08 7.02 -12.17
CA GLY A 156 31.75 6.40 -12.23
C GLY A 156 31.65 5.04 -11.52
N PHE A 157 32.65 4.18 -11.65
CA PHE A 157 32.69 2.88 -10.93
C PHE A 157 32.94 3.01 -9.42
N ASN A 158 33.45 4.16 -8.96
CA ASN A 158 33.68 4.46 -7.55
C ASN A 158 32.58 5.35 -6.96
N ALA A 159 31.56 5.72 -7.75
CA ALA A 159 30.41 6.45 -7.25
C ALA A 159 29.62 5.54 -6.28
N PRO A 160 29.06 6.10 -5.19
CA PRO A 160 28.16 5.37 -4.29
C PRO A 160 27.07 4.61 -5.06
N ASP A 161 26.75 3.39 -4.62
CA ASP A 161 25.72 2.55 -5.25
C ASP A 161 24.67 1.95 -4.29
N ASP A 162 24.75 2.27 -2.99
CA ASP A 162 23.87 1.69 -1.95
C ASP A 162 23.25 2.70 -0.96
N ASP A 163 23.52 3.99 -1.10
CA ASP A 163 23.11 5.00 -0.10
C ASP A 163 21.60 5.31 -0.14
N THR A 164 21.06 5.59 -1.33
CA THR A 164 19.61 5.78 -1.55
C THR A 164 19.11 5.04 -2.78
N ARG A 165 17.79 4.87 -2.88
CA ARG A 165 17.14 4.27 -4.06
C ARG A 165 17.54 4.97 -5.35
N SER A 166 17.58 6.32 -5.35
CA SER A 166 18.00 7.10 -6.50
C SER A 166 19.46 6.85 -6.86
N ILE A 167 20.35 6.83 -5.87
CA ILE A 167 21.79 6.55 -6.06
C ILE A 167 22.00 5.16 -6.65
N ALA A 168 21.34 4.14 -6.11
CA ALA A 168 21.41 2.78 -6.63
C ALA A 168 20.93 2.70 -8.09
N ASN A 169 19.83 3.39 -8.42
CA ASN A 169 19.32 3.45 -9.78
C ASN A 169 20.28 4.17 -10.74
N LEU A 170 20.94 5.26 -10.32
CA LEU A 170 21.95 5.95 -11.12
C LEU A 170 23.16 5.05 -11.41
N ALA A 171 23.64 4.33 -10.40
CA ALA A 171 24.72 3.35 -10.55
C ALA A 171 24.33 2.22 -11.50
N ASN A 172 23.11 1.69 -11.37
CA ASN A 172 22.59 0.66 -12.28
C ASN A 172 22.44 1.18 -13.70
N ALA A 173 21.96 2.41 -13.90
CA ALA A 173 21.86 3.01 -15.22
C ALA A 173 23.23 3.18 -15.88
N TYR A 174 24.24 3.65 -15.14
CA TYR A 174 25.60 3.72 -15.64
C TYR A 174 26.15 2.34 -16.00
N LYS A 175 25.97 1.33 -15.13
CA LYS A 175 26.36 -0.07 -15.39
C LYS A 175 25.67 -0.63 -16.64
N ALA A 176 24.36 -0.40 -16.81
CA ALA A 176 23.61 -0.82 -17.99
C ALA A 176 24.14 -0.18 -19.28
N VAL A 177 24.49 1.12 -19.27
CA VAL A 177 25.15 1.74 -20.43
C VAL A 177 26.49 1.07 -20.73
N ARG A 178 27.30 0.81 -19.71
CA ARG A 178 28.60 0.15 -19.88
C ARG A 178 28.45 -1.25 -20.49
N GLU A 179 27.50 -2.04 -19.98
CA GLU A 179 27.17 -3.35 -20.51
C GLU A 179 26.68 -3.28 -21.96
N PHE A 180 25.85 -2.30 -22.30
CA PHE A 180 25.41 -2.04 -23.68
C PHE A 180 26.60 -1.75 -24.62
N LEU A 181 27.54 -0.87 -24.21
CA LEU A 181 28.73 -0.55 -25.02
C LEU A 181 29.58 -1.81 -25.28
N THR A 182 29.75 -2.66 -24.27
CA THR A 182 30.50 -3.92 -24.41
C THR A 182 29.74 -4.95 -25.25
N ALA A 183 28.44 -5.15 -25.01
CA ALA A 183 27.65 -6.17 -25.67
C ALA A 183 27.40 -5.85 -27.16
N GLU A 184 26.95 -4.63 -27.46
CA GLU A 184 26.53 -4.24 -28.81
C GLU A 184 27.69 -3.68 -29.64
N LEU A 185 28.62 -2.96 -29.01
CA LEU A 185 29.73 -2.30 -29.70
C LEU A 185 31.07 -3.04 -29.54
N SER A 186 31.08 -4.16 -28.80
CA SER A 186 32.25 -5.05 -28.65
C SER A 186 33.50 -4.34 -28.13
N ASP A 187 33.34 -3.25 -27.37
CA ASP A 187 34.42 -2.35 -26.96
C ASP A 187 35.34 -1.90 -28.12
N ASP A 188 34.81 -1.77 -29.34
CA ASP A 188 35.56 -1.25 -30.49
C ASP A 188 35.53 0.29 -30.47
N PRO A 189 36.68 0.98 -30.33
CA PRO A 189 36.73 2.44 -30.33
C PRO A 189 36.06 3.10 -31.54
N LYS A 190 36.10 2.46 -32.72
CA LYS A 190 35.45 3.00 -33.92
C LYS A 190 33.93 2.93 -33.82
N LYS A 191 33.39 1.82 -33.32
CA LYS A 191 31.94 1.64 -33.13
C LYS A 191 31.42 2.56 -32.02
N ILE A 192 32.17 2.70 -30.92
CA ILE A 192 31.83 3.63 -29.83
C ILE A 192 31.82 5.08 -30.35
N LYS A 193 32.82 5.50 -31.13
CA LYS A 193 32.83 6.83 -31.75
C LYS A 193 31.68 7.04 -32.74
N LEU A 194 31.31 5.99 -33.50
CA LEU A 194 30.16 6.04 -34.41
C LEU A 194 28.85 6.21 -33.63
N PHE A 195 28.65 5.43 -32.57
CA PHE A 195 27.49 5.56 -31.70
C PHE A 195 27.44 6.92 -31.02
N TYR A 196 28.56 7.43 -30.49
CA TYR A 196 28.66 8.79 -29.97
C TYR A 196 28.25 9.85 -31.00
N GLY A 197 28.73 9.73 -32.24
CA GLY A 197 28.37 10.64 -33.33
C GLY A 197 26.88 10.60 -33.65
N TYR A 198 26.27 9.41 -33.66
CA TYR A 198 24.83 9.25 -33.84
C TYR A 198 24.03 9.83 -32.67
N PHE A 199 24.38 9.41 -31.45
CA PHE A 199 23.75 9.84 -30.20
C PHE A 199 23.75 11.36 -30.05
N THR A 200 24.84 12.03 -30.42
CA THR A 200 24.94 13.47 -30.25
C THR A 200 24.29 14.28 -31.38
N ASN A 201 24.36 13.81 -32.64
CA ASN A 201 23.97 14.63 -33.80
C ASN A 201 22.67 14.18 -34.50
N LYS A 202 22.14 12.98 -34.19
CA LYS A 202 20.93 12.44 -34.83
C LYS A 202 19.81 12.15 -33.83
N VAL A 203 20.13 12.01 -32.54
CA VAL A 203 19.11 11.96 -31.49
C VAL A 203 18.67 13.37 -31.13
N LYS A 204 17.36 13.60 -31.13
CA LYS A 204 16.72 14.90 -30.97
C LYS A 204 15.67 14.91 -29.88
N LEU A 205 15.49 16.08 -29.28
CA LEU A 205 14.40 16.38 -28.35
C LEU A 205 13.85 17.78 -28.57
N ILE A 206 12.63 18.04 -28.12
CA ILE A 206 12.07 19.38 -28.11
C ILE A 206 12.24 20.00 -26.72
N ARG A 207 12.96 21.11 -26.64
CA ARG A 207 13.05 21.92 -25.41
C ARG A 207 11.96 22.98 -25.38
N ILE A 208 11.08 22.91 -24.39
CA ILE A 208 10.03 23.88 -24.13
C ILE A 208 10.51 24.80 -23.01
N GLU A 209 10.85 26.03 -23.35
CA GLU A 209 11.26 27.07 -22.41
C GLU A 209 10.04 27.87 -21.94
N THR A 210 9.96 28.08 -20.63
CA THR A 210 8.87 28.79 -19.98
C THR A 210 9.38 29.98 -19.17
N PRO A 211 8.55 31.03 -19.00
CA PRO A 211 8.99 32.24 -18.32
C PRO A 211 9.13 32.10 -16.79
N ASN A 212 8.51 31.07 -16.20
CA ASN A 212 8.63 30.77 -14.78
C ASN A 212 8.21 29.32 -14.49
N VAL A 213 8.64 28.81 -13.33
CA VAL A 213 8.36 27.46 -12.85
C VAL A 213 6.86 27.14 -12.81
N SER A 214 6.01 28.09 -12.39
CA SER A 214 4.55 27.89 -12.33
C SER A 214 3.96 27.57 -13.72
N ARG A 215 4.37 28.31 -14.77
CA ARG A 215 3.96 27.98 -16.14
C ARG A 215 4.54 26.67 -16.64
N ALA A 216 5.78 26.35 -16.25
CA ALA A 216 6.42 25.07 -16.56
C ALA A 216 5.60 23.89 -16.02
N LEU A 217 5.20 23.96 -14.74
CA LEU A 217 4.39 22.93 -14.09
C LEU A 217 3.02 22.77 -14.75
N LYS A 218 2.38 23.87 -15.17
CA LYS A 218 1.10 23.82 -15.89
C LYS A 218 1.20 23.18 -17.29
N ILE A 219 2.28 23.47 -18.02
CA ILE A 219 2.55 22.82 -19.31
C ILE A 219 2.84 21.34 -19.10
N PHE A 220 3.63 21.02 -18.10
CA PHE A 220 3.95 19.66 -17.72
C PHE A 220 2.70 18.83 -17.38
N GLU A 221 1.78 19.37 -16.59
CA GLU A 221 0.46 18.78 -16.33
C GLU A 221 -0.28 18.49 -17.64
N THR A 222 -0.34 19.47 -18.55
CA THR A 222 -1.03 19.35 -19.83
C THR A 222 -0.41 18.30 -20.76
N ILE A 223 0.92 18.14 -20.73
CA ILE A 223 1.65 17.13 -21.53
C ILE A 223 1.40 15.73 -20.96
N ASN A 224 1.45 15.59 -19.63
CA ASN A 224 1.26 14.31 -18.95
C ASN A 224 -0.19 13.83 -18.90
N ASP A 225 -1.18 14.73 -18.93
CA ASP A 225 -2.61 14.38 -19.04
C ASP A 225 -2.94 13.52 -20.28
N ARG A 226 -2.00 13.41 -21.23
CA ARG A 226 -2.11 12.60 -22.46
C ARG A 226 -1.13 11.43 -22.57
N GLY A 227 -0.26 11.22 -21.57
CA GLY A 227 0.76 10.15 -21.52
C GLY A 227 0.77 9.43 -20.17
N VAL A 228 1.53 8.34 -20.02
CA VAL A 228 1.63 7.59 -18.75
C VAL A 228 2.28 8.50 -17.69
N GLY A 229 1.43 9.14 -16.88
CA GLY A 229 1.77 10.26 -16.02
C GLY A 229 2.34 9.88 -14.65
N LEU A 230 2.84 10.91 -13.97
CA LEU A 230 3.25 10.88 -12.56
C LEU A 230 2.20 10.24 -11.64
N ASP A 231 2.66 9.74 -10.49
CA ASP A 231 1.78 9.28 -9.42
C ASP A 231 0.99 10.47 -8.84
N ALA A 232 -0.29 10.31 -8.46
CA ALA A 232 -1.11 11.39 -7.91
C ALA A 232 -0.52 11.99 -6.61
N MET A 233 0.36 11.26 -5.92
CA MET A 233 1.17 11.83 -4.84
C MET A 233 2.16 12.90 -5.33
N ASP A 234 2.83 12.67 -6.45
CA ASP A 234 3.77 13.62 -7.05
C ASP A 234 3.02 14.86 -7.57
N LEU A 235 1.84 14.65 -8.16
CA LEU A 235 0.97 15.73 -8.60
C LEU A 235 0.46 16.57 -7.41
N LEU A 236 0.04 15.92 -6.32
CA LEU A 236 -0.34 16.63 -5.11
C LEU A 236 0.84 17.40 -4.50
N LYS A 237 2.05 16.80 -4.44
CA LYS A 237 3.26 17.49 -4.00
C LYS A 237 3.45 18.78 -4.79
N ASN A 238 3.46 18.66 -6.12
CA ASN A 238 3.64 19.80 -7.02
C ASN A 238 2.57 20.87 -6.79
N LEU A 239 1.32 20.45 -6.62
CA LEU A 239 0.21 21.36 -6.37
C LEU A 239 0.39 22.13 -5.04
N LEU A 240 0.86 21.48 -3.98
CA LEU A 240 1.20 22.18 -2.74
C LEU A 240 2.36 23.17 -2.91
N PHE A 241 3.40 22.82 -3.67
CA PHE A 241 4.51 23.74 -3.94
C PHE A 241 4.12 24.92 -4.84
N MET A 242 3.17 24.74 -5.76
CA MET A 242 2.67 25.83 -6.62
C MET A 242 1.99 26.94 -5.82
N HIS A 243 1.37 26.58 -4.70
CA HIS A 243 0.61 27.50 -3.85
C HIS A 243 1.36 27.91 -2.57
N ALA A 244 2.52 27.32 -2.30
CA ALA A 244 3.34 27.69 -1.16
C ALA A 244 4.21 28.93 -1.45
N ASP A 245 4.42 29.76 -0.44
CA ASP A 245 5.45 30.80 -0.50
C ASP A 245 6.86 30.19 -0.46
N ALA A 246 7.84 30.83 -1.11
CA ALA A 246 9.23 30.34 -1.12
C ALA A 246 9.81 30.10 0.30
N LYS A 247 9.36 30.86 1.31
CA LYS A 247 9.77 30.70 2.72
C LYS A 247 9.22 29.42 3.36
N GLN A 248 8.15 28.85 2.82
CA GLN A 248 7.50 27.63 3.29
C GLN A 248 8.08 26.37 2.64
N PHE A 249 8.92 26.50 1.60
CA PHE A 249 9.41 25.37 0.83
C PHE A 249 10.16 24.35 1.70
N ASP A 250 11.05 24.79 2.58
CA ASP A 250 11.81 23.86 3.44
C ASP A 250 10.92 23.15 4.47
N ALA A 251 9.92 23.86 5.01
CA ALA A 251 8.94 23.26 5.91
C ALA A 251 8.09 22.21 5.17
N LEU A 252 7.62 22.54 3.97
CA LEU A 252 6.82 21.64 3.14
C LEU A 252 7.63 20.40 2.72
N LYS A 253 8.91 20.57 2.34
CA LYS A 253 9.84 19.46 2.06
C LYS A 253 9.98 18.53 3.26
N GLY A 254 10.23 19.08 4.45
CA GLY A 254 10.37 18.29 5.68
C GLY A 254 9.10 17.51 6.03
N VAL A 255 7.93 18.16 5.94
CA VAL A 255 6.64 17.50 6.17
C VAL A 255 6.38 16.39 5.15
N TRP A 256 6.69 16.64 3.87
CA TRP A 256 6.51 15.67 2.79
C TRP A 256 7.44 14.46 2.94
N LYS A 257 8.72 14.68 3.28
CA LYS A 257 9.70 13.62 3.56
C LYS A 257 9.23 12.72 4.70
N ASP A 258 8.76 13.31 5.79
CA ASP A 258 8.25 12.54 6.94
C ASP A 258 6.98 11.74 6.58
N LEU A 259 6.08 12.34 5.79
CA LEU A 259 4.87 11.68 5.29
C LEU A 259 5.22 10.44 4.44
N THR A 260 6.08 10.60 3.43
CA THR A 260 6.46 9.50 2.54
C THR A 260 7.23 8.42 3.28
N GLN A 261 8.16 8.80 4.17
CA GLN A 261 8.92 7.84 4.97
C GLN A 261 8.02 7.05 5.94
N THR A 262 7.01 7.69 6.54
CA THR A 262 6.05 7.02 7.43
C THR A 262 5.28 5.93 6.68
N LEU A 263 4.79 6.22 5.48
CA LEU A 263 4.05 5.25 4.66
C LEU A 263 4.95 4.14 4.13
N TYR A 264 6.18 4.48 3.74
CA TYR A 264 7.19 3.51 3.30
C TYR A 264 7.55 2.52 4.42
N ASN A 265 7.87 3.01 5.62
CA ASN A 265 8.19 2.17 6.77
C ASN A 265 7.03 1.25 7.17
N ALA A 266 5.79 1.71 6.99
CA ALA A 266 4.59 0.92 7.25
C ALA A 266 4.26 -0.08 6.11
N GLY A 267 5.01 -0.07 5.00
CA GLY A 267 4.77 -0.91 3.83
C GLY A 267 3.47 -0.61 3.08
N GLU A 268 2.93 0.61 3.22
CA GLU A 268 1.65 1.01 2.62
C GLU A 268 1.84 1.71 1.28
N LYS A 269 0.84 1.58 0.40
CA LYS A 269 0.82 2.33 -0.87
C LYS A 269 0.37 3.77 -0.63
N PRO A 270 1.16 4.78 -1.02
CA PRO A 270 0.80 6.18 -0.84
C PRO A 270 -0.58 6.56 -1.41
N LEU A 271 -0.89 6.12 -2.64
CA LEU A 271 -2.20 6.36 -3.27
C LEU A 271 -3.38 5.79 -2.49
N ARG A 272 -3.24 4.60 -1.90
CA ARG A 272 -4.30 4.01 -1.09
C ARG A 272 -4.54 4.82 0.17
N PHE A 273 -3.46 5.23 0.84
CA PHE A 273 -3.55 6.11 2.00
C PHE A 273 -4.25 7.41 1.62
N LEU A 274 -3.80 8.09 0.56
CA LEU A 274 -4.36 9.36 0.13
C LEU A 274 -5.84 9.23 -0.22
N ARG A 275 -6.23 8.17 -0.93
CA ARG A 275 -7.63 7.83 -1.20
C ARG A 275 -8.44 7.71 0.09
N TYR A 276 -7.95 6.96 1.07
CA TYR A 276 -8.68 6.76 2.33
C TYR A 276 -8.72 8.01 3.19
N PHE A 277 -7.67 8.82 3.16
CA PHE A 277 -7.65 10.15 3.78
C PHE A 277 -8.74 11.04 3.16
N ILE A 278 -8.81 11.11 1.84
CA ILE A 278 -9.82 11.93 1.15
C ILE A 278 -11.23 11.41 1.47
N MET A 279 -11.45 10.08 1.43
CA MET A 279 -12.74 9.48 1.78
C MET A 279 -13.12 9.65 3.25
N ALA A 280 -12.13 9.76 4.14
CA ALA A 280 -12.37 9.93 5.57
C ALA A 280 -12.70 11.38 5.92
N ASN A 281 -12.15 12.36 5.20
CA ASN A 281 -12.21 13.78 5.54
C ASN A 281 -13.17 14.59 4.64
N TYR A 282 -13.32 14.25 3.36
CA TYR A 282 -14.00 15.14 2.40
C TYR A 282 -15.06 14.45 1.54
N SER A 283 -14.80 13.25 1.02
CA SER A 283 -15.74 12.62 0.10
C SER A 283 -17.01 12.13 0.81
N GLY A 284 -18.16 12.35 0.17
CA GLY A 284 -19.46 11.82 0.58
C GLY A 284 -19.80 10.50 -0.13
N ASP A 285 -21.00 10.41 -0.71
CA ASP A 285 -21.48 9.27 -1.53
C ASP A 285 -20.64 8.93 -2.77
N GLU A 286 -19.64 9.76 -3.06
CA GLU A 286 -18.85 9.71 -4.28
C GLU A 286 -17.81 8.61 -4.24
N LYS A 287 -17.80 7.79 -5.29
CA LYS A 287 -16.78 6.79 -5.51
C LYS A 287 -15.54 7.49 -6.05
N LEU A 288 -14.49 7.56 -5.25
CA LEU A 288 -13.19 8.06 -5.68
C LEU A 288 -12.27 6.87 -6.03
N ARG A 289 -11.79 6.79 -7.26
CA ARG A 289 -10.72 5.85 -7.64
C ARG A 289 -9.33 6.50 -7.51
N GLU A 290 -8.27 5.69 -7.46
CA GLU A 290 -6.89 6.17 -7.30
C GLU A 290 -6.43 7.06 -8.47
N ASP A 291 -6.88 6.75 -9.70
CA ASP A 291 -6.64 7.53 -10.92
C ASP A 291 -7.40 8.88 -10.94
N GLU A 292 -8.43 9.03 -10.11
CA GLU A 292 -9.29 10.23 -10.07
C GLU A 292 -8.87 11.20 -8.96
N ILE A 293 -7.93 10.84 -8.09
CA ILE A 293 -7.53 11.60 -6.90
C ILE A 293 -7.09 13.02 -7.27
N TYR A 294 -6.26 13.16 -8.30
CA TYR A 294 -5.73 14.46 -8.68
C TYR A 294 -6.85 15.40 -9.16
N GLY A 295 -7.67 14.95 -10.12
CA GLY A 295 -8.80 15.73 -10.62
C GLY A 295 -9.81 16.08 -9.53
N TRP A 296 -10.01 15.17 -8.56
CA TRP A 296 -10.82 15.45 -7.38
C TRP A 296 -10.21 16.56 -6.53
N LEU A 297 -8.92 16.50 -6.19
CA LEU A 297 -8.23 17.54 -5.42
C LEU A 297 -8.33 18.91 -6.11
N SER A 298 -8.01 18.99 -7.40
CA SER A 298 -8.07 20.25 -8.16
C SER A 298 -9.50 20.83 -8.22
N SER A 299 -10.53 19.99 -8.19
CA SER A 299 -11.94 20.44 -8.19
C SER A 299 -12.46 20.81 -6.79
N HIS A 300 -11.75 20.42 -5.73
CA HIS A 300 -12.15 20.60 -4.32
C HIS A 300 -11.11 21.41 -3.52
N ALA A 301 -10.38 22.30 -4.19
CA ALA A 301 -9.39 23.18 -3.57
C ALA A 301 -9.95 23.99 -2.40
N ALA A 302 -11.17 24.53 -2.54
CA ALA A 302 -11.84 25.28 -1.47
C ALA A 302 -12.20 24.41 -0.25
N ASP A 303 -12.59 23.15 -0.45
CA ASP A 303 -13.01 22.26 0.65
C ASP A 303 -11.81 21.75 1.46
N THR A 304 -10.69 21.55 0.78
CA THR A 304 -9.45 21.01 1.37
C THR A 304 -8.52 22.12 1.87
N GLY A 305 -8.68 23.35 1.39
CA GLY A 305 -7.88 24.51 1.77
C GLY A 305 -6.40 24.41 1.36
N HIS A 306 -6.04 23.46 0.51
CA HIS A 306 -4.63 23.17 0.21
C HIS A 306 -3.96 24.24 -0.67
N GLU A 307 -4.74 25.05 -1.38
CA GLU A 307 -4.25 26.22 -2.12
C GLU A 307 -4.01 27.43 -1.20
N ASP A 308 -4.74 27.53 -0.10
CA ASP A 308 -4.65 28.65 0.85
C ASP A 308 -3.64 28.38 1.97
N ASP A 309 -3.54 27.13 2.45
CA ASP A 309 -2.58 26.68 3.48
C ASP A 309 -1.95 25.32 3.10
N PRO A 310 -1.02 25.31 2.13
CA PRO A 310 -0.39 24.08 1.66
C PRO A 310 0.42 23.36 2.74
N VAL A 311 1.04 24.12 3.67
CA VAL A 311 1.82 23.54 4.78
C VAL A 311 0.89 22.91 5.82
N GLY A 312 -0.21 23.56 6.15
CA GLY A 312 -1.23 23.03 7.04
C GLY A 312 -1.83 21.73 6.51
N PHE A 313 -2.25 21.72 5.25
CA PHE A 313 -2.79 20.51 4.60
C PHE A 313 -1.77 19.36 4.56
N ALA A 314 -0.50 19.64 4.21
CA ALA A 314 0.56 18.64 4.28
C ALA A 314 0.77 18.11 5.71
N GLY A 315 0.65 18.98 6.71
CA GLY A 315 0.70 18.63 8.13
C GLY A 315 -0.43 17.68 8.55
N GLU A 316 -1.65 17.92 8.06
CA GLU A 316 -2.80 17.03 8.29
C GLU A 316 -2.60 15.66 7.64
N LEU A 317 -2.10 15.62 6.40
CA LEU A 317 -1.74 14.38 5.73
C LEU A 317 -0.70 13.59 6.52
N LYS A 318 0.36 14.26 6.99
CA LYS A 318 1.38 13.65 7.84
C LYS A 318 0.80 13.08 9.14
N ALA A 319 -0.05 13.84 9.83
CA ALA A 319 -0.69 13.38 11.07
C ALA A 319 -1.60 12.16 10.82
N ALA A 320 -2.38 12.19 9.74
CA ALA A 320 -3.22 11.08 9.34
C ALA A 320 -2.41 9.85 8.90
N ALA A 321 -1.29 10.02 8.22
CA ALA A 321 -0.40 8.93 7.82
C ALA A 321 0.22 8.24 9.04
N LYS A 322 0.61 9.01 10.07
CA LYS A 322 1.07 8.45 11.34
C LYS A 322 -0.02 7.63 12.04
N ALA A 323 -1.25 8.14 12.11
CA ALA A 323 -2.38 7.38 12.65
C ALA A 323 -2.67 6.11 11.82
N TYR A 324 -2.59 6.21 10.49
CA TYR A 324 -2.75 5.08 9.58
C TYR A 324 -1.71 4.00 9.81
N ALA A 325 -0.43 4.39 9.96
CA ALA A 325 0.66 3.48 10.31
C ALA A 325 0.41 2.79 11.66
N ASN A 326 -0.08 3.53 12.66
CA ASN A 326 -0.50 2.93 13.93
C ASN A 326 -1.63 1.91 13.73
N PHE A 327 -2.61 2.19 12.88
CA PHE A 327 -3.69 1.24 12.59
C PHE A 327 -3.13 -0.04 11.96
N LEU A 328 -2.16 0.10 11.05
CA LEU A 328 -1.38 -1.00 10.47
C LEU A 328 -0.52 -1.76 11.49
N ASP A 329 -0.45 -1.34 12.74
CA ASP A 329 0.21 -2.04 13.85
C ASP A 329 -0.78 -2.49 14.94
N GLY A 330 -2.09 -2.34 14.72
CA GLY A 330 -3.10 -2.71 15.73
C GLY A 330 -3.26 -1.68 16.84
N LYS A 331 -2.80 -0.46 16.62
CA LYS A 331 -2.81 0.65 17.59
C LYS A 331 -3.87 1.69 17.23
N GLY A 332 -4.21 2.54 18.19
CA GLY A 332 -5.06 3.72 17.99
C GLY A 332 -4.29 4.91 17.43
N PRO A 333 -4.98 6.06 17.23
CA PRO A 333 -4.35 7.28 16.70
C PRO A 333 -3.19 7.78 17.57
N ASP A 334 -3.28 7.55 18.88
CA ASP A 334 -2.27 7.91 19.88
C ASP A 334 -1.11 6.92 19.99
N GLY A 335 -1.09 5.87 19.17
CA GLY A 335 -0.05 4.83 19.16
C GLY A 335 -0.17 3.80 20.28
N LYS A 336 -1.24 3.82 21.09
CA LYS A 336 -1.50 2.79 22.09
C LYS A 336 -2.19 1.58 21.47
N ASP A 337 -1.96 0.40 22.03
CA ASP A 337 -2.59 -0.82 21.54
C ASP A 337 -4.11 -0.75 21.68
N VAL A 338 -4.82 -0.98 20.57
CA VAL A 338 -6.28 -1.05 20.54
C VAL A 338 -6.65 -2.41 19.98
N ARG A 339 -7.06 -3.31 20.89
CA ARG A 339 -7.36 -4.72 20.60
C ARG A 339 -8.24 -4.90 19.36
N ALA A 340 -9.27 -4.07 19.22
CA ALA A 340 -10.19 -4.17 18.09
C ALA A 340 -9.57 -3.79 16.74
N VAL A 341 -8.59 -2.87 16.71
CA VAL A 341 -7.82 -2.57 15.51
C VAL A 341 -6.92 -3.75 15.16
N ALA A 342 -6.26 -4.36 16.15
CA ALA A 342 -5.47 -5.57 15.94
C ALA A 342 -6.34 -6.73 15.41
N ASN A 343 -7.54 -6.93 15.97
CA ASN A 343 -8.47 -7.98 15.55
C ASN A 343 -9.01 -7.74 14.15
N SER A 344 -9.39 -6.51 13.80
CA SER A 344 -9.90 -6.20 12.46
C SER A 344 -8.85 -6.46 11.37
N ARG A 345 -7.56 -6.31 11.68
CA ARG A 345 -6.47 -6.74 10.79
C ARG A 345 -6.36 -8.25 10.65
N LYS A 346 -6.49 -9.01 11.74
CA LYS A 346 -6.48 -10.48 11.69
C LYS A 346 -7.67 -11.02 10.87
N LEU A 347 -8.82 -10.35 10.93
CA LEU A 347 -10.02 -10.65 10.15
C LEU A 347 -9.89 -10.26 8.65
N GLY A 348 -9.37 -9.06 8.38
CA GLY A 348 -9.26 -8.48 7.04
C GLY A 348 -8.03 -8.92 6.23
N GLY A 349 -7.00 -9.43 6.91
CA GLY A 349 -5.71 -9.77 6.30
C GLY A 349 -4.99 -8.53 5.74
N SER A 350 -4.12 -8.75 4.75
CA SER A 350 -3.37 -7.66 4.10
C SER A 350 -4.20 -6.87 3.06
N ALA A 351 -5.33 -7.43 2.61
CA ALA A 351 -6.10 -6.91 1.48
C ALA A 351 -7.26 -6.00 1.89
N ILE A 352 -7.95 -6.31 2.99
CA ILE A 352 -9.17 -5.59 3.39
C ILE A 352 -8.82 -4.52 4.42
N LYS A 353 -8.87 -3.26 3.99
CA LYS A 353 -8.50 -2.09 4.80
C LYS A 353 -9.51 -0.95 4.73
N GLN A 354 -10.62 -1.10 3.99
CA GLN A 354 -11.59 -0.02 3.78
C GLN A 354 -12.17 0.53 5.10
N HIS A 355 -12.27 -0.29 6.15
CA HIS A 355 -12.71 0.16 7.47
C HIS A 355 -11.75 1.16 8.14
N PHE A 356 -10.50 1.27 7.66
CA PHE A 356 -9.56 2.29 8.13
C PHE A 356 -10.03 3.71 7.77
N ILE A 357 -10.93 3.87 6.79
CA ILE A 357 -11.57 5.16 6.50
C ILE A 357 -12.36 5.64 7.73
N LEU A 358 -13.07 4.74 8.43
CA LEU A 358 -13.76 5.10 9.68
C LEU A 358 -12.78 5.35 10.84
N TYR A 359 -11.68 4.61 10.91
CA TYR A 359 -10.63 4.89 11.89
C TYR A 359 -9.97 6.25 11.67
N LEU A 360 -9.70 6.62 10.41
CA LEU A 360 -9.19 7.94 10.06
C LEU A 360 -10.22 9.03 10.37
N ALA A 361 -11.50 8.81 10.06
CA ALA A 361 -12.56 9.78 10.33
C ALA A 361 -12.82 9.97 11.84
N GLY A 362 -12.60 8.94 12.66
CA GLY A 362 -12.70 9.01 14.11
C GLY A 362 -11.37 9.29 14.84
N ARG A 363 -10.30 9.66 14.13
CA ARG A 363 -8.94 9.77 14.70
C ARG A 363 -8.79 10.86 15.76
N HIS A 364 -9.70 11.84 15.77
CA HIS A 364 -9.76 12.94 16.73
C HIS A 364 -10.41 12.55 18.07
N LEU A 365 -11.08 11.40 18.13
CA LEU A 365 -11.73 10.92 19.34
C LEU A 365 -10.72 10.57 20.44
N SER A 366 -11.13 10.74 21.70
CA SER A 366 -10.32 10.29 22.85
C SER A 366 -10.03 8.79 22.79
N SER A 367 -8.93 8.32 23.39
CA SER A 367 -8.54 6.89 23.32
C SER A 367 -9.66 5.93 23.74
N PRO A 368 -10.45 6.18 24.82
CA PRO A 368 -11.57 5.31 25.18
C PRO A 368 -12.70 5.28 24.14
N MET A 369 -13.04 6.45 23.58
CA MET A 369 -14.07 6.57 22.55
C MET A 369 -13.64 5.89 21.24
N PHE A 370 -12.39 6.09 20.82
CA PHE A 370 -11.82 5.41 19.66
C PHE A 370 -11.79 3.90 19.85
N ALA A 371 -11.38 3.40 21.03
CA ALA A 371 -11.37 1.97 21.31
C ALA A 371 -12.78 1.35 21.22
N ARG A 372 -13.80 2.06 21.70
CA ARG A 372 -15.21 1.66 21.55
C ARG A 372 -15.65 1.65 20.09
N LEU A 373 -15.37 2.73 19.35
CA LEU A 373 -15.64 2.81 17.92
C LEU A 373 -14.98 1.64 17.17
N ALA A 374 -13.72 1.35 17.48
CA ALA A 374 -12.96 0.29 16.83
C ALA A 374 -13.57 -1.10 17.05
N ARG A 375 -14.10 -1.37 18.25
CA ARG A 375 -14.83 -2.61 18.57
C ARG A 375 -16.10 -2.75 17.73
N GLU A 376 -16.90 -1.70 17.63
CA GLU A 376 -18.13 -1.75 16.82
C GLU A 376 -17.83 -1.91 15.32
N ILE A 377 -16.72 -1.33 14.84
CA ILE A 377 -16.24 -1.50 13.47
C ILE A 377 -15.73 -2.94 13.23
N GLU A 378 -14.97 -3.53 14.16
CA GLU A 378 -14.55 -4.94 14.09
C GLU A 378 -15.77 -5.86 13.94
N ASN A 379 -16.80 -5.61 14.76
CA ASN A 379 -18.03 -6.37 14.75
C ASN A 379 -18.79 -6.24 13.41
N LEU A 380 -18.97 -5.00 12.93
CA LEU A 380 -19.63 -4.76 11.65
C LEU A 380 -18.83 -5.35 10.47
N LEU A 381 -17.50 -5.23 10.49
CA LEU A 381 -16.65 -5.81 9.45
C LEU A 381 -16.84 -7.33 9.39
N CYS A 382 -16.92 -8.01 10.53
CA CYS A 382 -17.19 -9.45 10.56
C CYS A 382 -18.54 -9.77 9.93
N VAL A 383 -19.59 -9.03 10.30
CA VAL A 383 -20.93 -9.22 9.75
C VAL A 383 -20.93 -9.05 8.23
N TRP A 384 -20.32 -7.98 7.71
CA TRP A 384 -20.25 -7.75 6.26
C TRP A 384 -19.49 -8.84 5.51
N LEU A 385 -18.33 -9.27 6.02
CA LEU A 385 -17.51 -10.27 5.35
C LEU A 385 -18.17 -11.65 5.32
N ILE A 386 -18.84 -12.05 6.40
CA ILE A 386 -19.51 -13.35 6.49
C ILE A 386 -20.86 -13.35 5.78
N ALA A 387 -21.62 -12.25 5.83
CA ALA A 387 -22.85 -12.13 5.07
C ALA A 387 -22.62 -11.96 3.55
N GLY A 388 -21.37 -11.96 3.08
CA GLY A 388 -21.02 -11.85 1.67
C GLY A 388 -21.33 -10.47 1.07
N VAL A 389 -21.32 -9.41 1.87
CA VAL A 389 -21.61 -8.05 1.38
C VAL A 389 -20.50 -7.62 0.41
N PRO A 390 -20.81 -7.25 -0.84
CA PRO A 390 -19.80 -6.86 -1.82
C PRO A 390 -18.98 -5.66 -1.35
N ALA A 391 -17.67 -5.68 -1.64
CA ALA A 391 -16.74 -4.63 -1.20
C ALA A 391 -17.16 -3.22 -1.61
N LYS A 392 -17.68 -3.09 -2.84
CA LYS A 392 -18.21 -1.83 -3.37
C LYS A 392 -19.39 -1.27 -2.56
N ASP A 393 -20.20 -2.14 -1.96
CA ASP A 393 -21.44 -1.74 -1.31
C ASP A 393 -21.15 -1.24 0.11
N TYR A 394 -20.33 -1.97 0.88
CA TYR A 394 -19.95 -1.50 2.20
C TYR A 394 -18.98 -0.31 2.14
N GLU A 395 -18.12 -0.19 1.11
CA GLU A 395 -17.25 0.98 0.93
C GLU A 395 -18.08 2.27 0.76
N ARG A 396 -19.17 2.20 -0.02
CA ARG A 396 -20.13 3.32 -0.15
C ARG A 396 -20.79 3.65 1.20
N GLN A 397 -21.13 2.66 2.02
CA GLN A 397 -21.68 2.90 3.36
C GLN A 397 -20.65 3.54 4.31
N ILE A 398 -19.40 3.10 4.23
CA ILE A 398 -18.29 3.65 5.01
C ILE A 398 -18.05 5.13 4.67
N ALA A 399 -18.01 5.49 3.38
CA ALA A 399 -17.80 6.86 2.95
C ALA A 399 -18.91 7.81 3.47
N LYS A 400 -20.17 7.38 3.39
CA LYS A 400 -21.32 8.08 4.00
C LYS A 400 -21.13 8.33 5.50
N ALA A 401 -20.73 7.29 6.22
CA ALA A 401 -20.62 7.33 7.67
C ALA A 401 -19.42 8.15 8.14
N ALA A 402 -18.33 8.19 7.38
CA ALA A 402 -17.13 8.95 7.71
C ALA A 402 -17.45 10.43 7.95
N ARG A 403 -18.29 11.07 7.12
CA ARG A 403 -18.71 12.46 7.32
C ARG A 403 -19.42 12.70 8.65
N LYS A 404 -20.38 11.84 9.01
CA LYS A 404 -21.10 11.97 10.28
C LYS A 404 -20.13 11.78 11.46
N LEU A 405 -19.16 10.89 11.32
CA LEU A 405 -18.19 10.59 12.38
C LEU A 405 -17.23 11.74 12.66
N GLN A 406 -16.90 12.57 11.66
CA GLN A 406 -16.03 13.74 11.85
C GLN A 406 -16.61 14.78 12.83
N SER A 407 -17.94 14.92 12.86
CA SER A 407 -18.60 15.85 13.78
C SER A 407 -18.82 15.28 15.18
N VAL A 408 -18.55 13.99 15.40
CA VAL A 408 -18.70 13.35 16.71
C VAL A 408 -17.57 13.81 17.63
N SER A 409 -17.92 14.37 18.78
CA SER A 409 -16.95 14.88 19.77
C SER A 409 -17.23 14.38 21.19
N THR A 410 -18.46 13.95 21.47
CA THR A 410 -18.92 13.49 22.79
C THR A 410 -19.30 12.00 22.79
N GLN A 411 -19.39 11.41 23.99
CA GLN A 411 -19.80 10.01 24.14
C GLN A 411 -21.24 9.77 23.64
N GLU A 412 -22.14 10.72 23.87
CA GLU A 412 -23.55 10.65 23.42
C GLU A 412 -23.63 10.65 21.89
N GLU A 413 -22.94 11.58 21.21
CA GLU A 413 -22.88 11.60 19.74
C GLU A 413 -22.28 10.32 19.15
N LEU A 414 -21.31 9.72 19.85
CA LEU A 414 -20.75 8.43 19.45
C LEU A 414 -21.78 7.29 19.63
N ASP A 415 -22.56 7.30 20.71
CA ASP A 415 -23.64 6.34 20.94
C ASP A 415 -24.71 6.41 19.84
N ASP A 416 -25.08 7.62 19.44
CA ASP A 416 -26.01 7.87 18.33
C ASP A 416 -25.44 7.39 17.00
N PHE A 417 -24.17 7.69 16.71
CA PHE A 417 -23.49 7.19 15.51
C PHE A 417 -23.44 5.66 15.46
N VAL A 418 -23.09 5.02 16.58
CA VAL A 418 -23.05 3.56 16.71
C VAL A 418 -24.44 2.96 16.48
N THR A 419 -25.49 3.59 16.99
CA THR A 419 -26.86 3.09 16.86
C THR A 419 -27.39 3.28 15.44
N GLU A 420 -27.33 4.48 14.91
CA GLU A 420 -27.91 4.84 13.61
C GLU A 420 -27.17 4.20 12.43
N PHE A 421 -25.84 4.05 12.52
CA PHE A 421 -25.05 3.47 11.45
C PHE A 421 -24.63 2.04 11.76
N LEU A 422 -23.72 1.82 12.71
CA LEU A 422 -23.07 0.51 12.88
C LEU A 422 -24.07 -0.60 13.26
N THR A 423 -24.93 -0.32 14.23
CA THR A 423 -25.95 -1.25 14.72
C THR A 423 -27.05 -1.47 13.68
N SER A 424 -27.47 -0.41 12.98
CA SER A 424 -28.41 -0.49 11.86
C SER A 424 -27.89 -1.38 10.71
N GLN A 425 -26.62 -1.23 10.31
CA GLN A 425 -25.99 -2.08 9.30
C GLN A 425 -25.88 -3.54 9.76
N LYS A 426 -25.48 -3.79 11.02
CA LYS A 426 -25.50 -5.15 11.60
C LYS A 426 -26.90 -5.77 11.56
N ARG A 427 -27.94 -5.01 11.92
CA ARG A 427 -29.34 -5.45 11.88
C ARG A 427 -29.80 -5.77 10.46
N ARG A 428 -29.44 -4.94 9.48
CA ARG A 428 -29.78 -5.14 8.07
C ARG A 428 -29.25 -6.46 7.51
N HIS A 429 -28.04 -6.85 7.90
CA HIS A 429 -27.38 -8.07 7.40
C HIS A 429 -27.47 -9.26 8.36
N ARG A 430 -28.29 -9.13 9.42
CA ARG A 430 -28.44 -10.12 10.49
C ARG A 430 -28.79 -11.52 9.96
N ASP A 431 -29.84 -11.61 9.15
CA ASP A 431 -30.39 -12.90 8.73
C ASP A 431 -29.47 -13.58 7.69
N ASP A 432 -28.77 -12.80 6.85
CA ASP A 432 -27.76 -13.33 5.93
C ASP A 432 -26.51 -13.80 6.69
N PHE A 433 -26.04 -13.02 7.68
CA PHE A 433 -24.92 -13.40 8.54
C PHE A 433 -25.19 -14.72 9.27
N HIS A 434 -26.37 -14.85 9.90
CA HIS A 434 -26.76 -16.08 10.59
C HIS A 434 -26.86 -17.26 9.63
N ARG A 435 -27.51 -17.08 8.47
CA ARG A 435 -27.65 -18.12 7.46
C ARG A 435 -26.28 -18.63 6.99
N TRP A 436 -25.37 -17.73 6.65
CA TRP A 436 -24.02 -18.10 6.23
C TRP A 436 -23.27 -18.82 7.33
N MET A 437 -23.28 -18.34 8.57
CA MET A 437 -22.66 -19.07 9.69
C MET A 437 -23.24 -20.49 9.87
N ALA A 438 -24.54 -20.65 9.65
CA ALA A 438 -25.24 -21.93 9.80
C ALA A 438 -24.96 -22.93 8.66
N THR A 439 -24.46 -22.48 7.52
CA THR A 439 -24.22 -23.32 6.33
C THR A 439 -22.77 -23.30 5.82
N MET A 440 -21.87 -22.56 6.48
CA MET A 440 -20.48 -22.37 6.09
C MET A 440 -19.65 -23.66 6.07
N HIS A 441 -18.79 -23.75 5.05
CA HIS A 441 -17.74 -24.75 4.89
C HIS A 441 -16.34 -24.15 5.07
N THR A 442 -15.32 -25.01 5.22
CA THR A 442 -13.91 -24.60 5.34
C THR A 442 -13.41 -23.82 4.13
N TRP A 443 -13.84 -24.18 2.92
CA TRP A 443 -13.42 -23.56 1.66
C TRP A 443 -14.05 -22.19 1.39
N ASP A 444 -15.14 -21.82 2.09
CA ASP A 444 -15.81 -20.53 1.91
C ASP A 444 -14.93 -19.36 2.39
N LEU A 445 -13.98 -19.62 3.28
CA LEU A 445 -13.12 -18.62 3.87
C LEU A 445 -11.64 -18.91 3.63
N ARG A 446 -10.86 -17.84 3.53
CA ARG A 446 -9.40 -17.95 3.63
C ARG A 446 -9.03 -18.48 5.02
N GLN A 447 -8.03 -19.37 5.10
CA GLN A 447 -7.64 -20.05 6.33
C GLN A 447 -7.41 -19.10 7.52
N TYR A 448 -6.73 -17.97 7.32
CA TYR A 448 -6.50 -17.00 8.41
C TYR A 448 -7.80 -16.43 9.01
N ARG A 449 -8.85 -16.30 8.19
CA ARG A 449 -10.16 -15.80 8.62
C ARG A 449 -10.95 -16.87 9.34
N LEU A 450 -10.88 -18.12 8.87
CA LEU A 450 -11.46 -19.26 9.56
C LEU A 450 -10.85 -19.42 10.96
N ARG A 451 -9.51 -19.33 11.07
CA ARG A 451 -8.80 -19.31 12.35
C ARG A 451 -9.27 -18.16 13.25
N TYR A 452 -9.40 -16.95 12.71
CA TYR A 452 -9.94 -15.81 13.44
C TYR A 452 -11.34 -16.09 14.03
N LEU A 453 -12.27 -16.61 13.23
CA LEU A 453 -13.64 -16.90 13.68
C LEU A 453 -13.64 -17.91 14.83
N LEU A 454 -12.98 -19.06 14.65
CA LEU A 454 -12.92 -20.13 15.64
C LEU A 454 -12.25 -19.65 16.93
N ALA A 455 -11.13 -18.93 16.82
CA ALA A 455 -10.43 -18.36 17.97
C ALA A 455 -11.30 -17.31 18.71
N LYS A 456 -12.03 -16.46 17.97
CA LYS A 456 -12.89 -15.42 18.56
C LYS A 456 -14.10 -15.99 19.27
N ILE A 457 -14.75 -17.01 18.70
CA ILE A 457 -15.84 -17.74 19.34
C ILE A 457 -15.34 -18.46 20.60
N THR A 458 -14.17 -19.10 20.52
CA THR A 458 -13.52 -19.75 21.67
C THR A 458 -13.21 -18.74 22.76
N GLN A 459 -12.58 -17.61 22.41
CA GLN A 459 -12.32 -16.51 23.33
C GLN A 459 -13.59 -16.01 24.03
N HIS A 460 -14.68 -15.85 23.29
CA HIS A 460 -15.95 -15.40 23.87
C HIS A 460 -16.47 -16.38 24.93
N VAL A 461 -16.41 -17.70 24.66
CA VAL A 461 -16.80 -18.73 25.63
C VAL A 461 -15.89 -18.73 26.85
N GLU A 462 -14.58 -18.56 26.66
CA GLU A 462 -13.63 -18.41 27.78
C GLU A 462 -13.96 -17.20 28.65
N VAL A 463 -14.22 -16.05 28.03
CA VAL A 463 -14.56 -14.80 28.72
C VAL A 463 -15.89 -14.92 29.46
N GLU A 464 -16.90 -15.57 28.88
CA GLU A 464 -18.19 -15.83 29.53
C GLU A 464 -18.03 -16.71 30.77
N ALA A 465 -17.14 -17.71 30.71
CA ALA A 465 -16.97 -18.70 31.75
C ALA A 465 -16.01 -18.28 32.87
N ARG A 466 -14.92 -17.57 32.54
CA ARG A 466 -13.80 -17.26 33.43
C ARG A 466 -13.65 -15.75 33.72
N GLY A 467 -14.39 -14.90 33.02
CA GLY A 467 -14.20 -13.45 33.04
C GLY A 467 -13.14 -12.98 32.04
N ARG A 468 -12.94 -11.67 31.97
CA ARG A 468 -12.08 -11.02 30.95
C ARG A 468 -10.58 -11.02 31.27
N ASP A 469 -10.22 -11.18 32.54
CA ASP A 469 -8.84 -10.99 32.98
C ASP A 469 -7.89 -12.01 32.31
N GLY A 470 -6.86 -11.50 31.63
CA GLY A 470 -5.91 -12.30 30.84
C GLY A 470 -6.45 -12.91 29.53
N LEU A 471 -7.76 -12.81 29.25
CA LEU A 471 -8.42 -13.48 28.11
C LEU A 471 -8.87 -12.52 26.99
N ASP A 472 -8.68 -11.22 27.18
CA ASP A 472 -9.15 -10.22 26.22
C ASP A 472 -8.31 -10.09 24.93
N ASP A 473 -7.07 -10.55 24.92
CA ASP A 473 -6.20 -10.49 23.73
C ASP A 473 -6.35 -11.75 22.87
N LEU A 474 -6.93 -11.56 21.68
CA LEU A 474 -7.13 -12.65 20.71
C LEU A 474 -5.80 -13.24 20.22
N SER A 475 -4.69 -12.51 20.33
CA SER A 475 -3.37 -12.97 19.91
C SER A 475 -2.90 -14.20 20.70
N HIS A 476 -3.31 -14.32 21.98
CA HIS A 476 -3.04 -15.52 22.79
C HIS A 476 -3.77 -16.75 22.26
N PHE A 477 -4.97 -16.57 21.70
CA PHE A 477 -5.74 -17.66 21.11
C PHE A 477 -5.18 -18.04 19.74
N LEU A 478 -4.72 -17.06 18.95
CA LEU A 478 -4.14 -17.25 17.63
C LEU A 478 -2.65 -17.63 17.63
N ASP A 479 -2.08 -17.93 18.80
CA ASP A 479 -0.72 -18.47 18.94
C ASP A 479 -0.52 -19.72 18.06
N THR A 480 0.69 -19.88 17.53
CA THR A 480 1.09 -21.02 16.70
C THR A 480 0.94 -22.39 17.36
N LYS A 481 0.83 -22.43 18.69
CA LYS A 481 0.58 -23.64 19.48
C LYS A 481 -0.89 -24.06 19.48
N ASN A 482 -1.78 -23.29 18.86
CA ASN A 482 -3.18 -23.64 18.70
C ASN A 482 -3.51 -23.89 17.23
N ASP A 483 -4.44 -24.80 16.98
CA ASP A 483 -4.80 -25.22 15.63
C ASP A 483 -6.28 -25.57 15.49
N ILE A 484 -6.69 -25.76 14.23
CA ILE A 484 -8.02 -26.24 13.88
C ILE A 484 -7.98 -27.77 13.88
N GLU A 485 -8.77 -28.36 14.76
CA GLU A 485 -9.06 -29.81 14.79
C GLU A 485 -10.34 -30.09 14.02
N HIS A 486 -10.33 -31.17 13.22
CA HIS A 486 -11.53 -31.73 12.62
C HIS A 486 -12.00 -32.88 13.50
N ILE A 487 -13.18 -32.76 14.11
CA ILE A 487 -13.68 -33.76 15.06
C ILE A 487 -13.86 -35.09 14.34
N TYR A 488 -14.59 -35.10 13.22
CA TYR A 488 -14.48 -36.13 12.20
C TYR A 488 -13.25 -35.83 11.31
N PRO A 489 -12.25 -36.72 11.21
CA PRO A 489 -11.01 -36.44 10.50
C PRO A 489 -11.18 -36.27 8.98
N GLN A 490 -10.29 -35.51 8.34
CA GLN A 490 -10.23 -35.41 6.88
C GLN A 490 -9.65 -36.68 6.22
N THR A 491 -8.89 -37.48 6.97
CA THR A 491 -8.35 -38.77 6.54
C THR A 491 -8.67 -39.82 7.61
N PRO A 492 -9.95 -40.19 7.78
CA PRO A 492 -10.40 -41.06 8.86
C PRO A 492 -9.74 -42.45 8.79
N THR A 493 -9.63 -43.13 9.93
CA THR A 493 -9.36 -44.59 9.94
C THR A 493 -10.65 -45.36 9.70
N ASP A 494 -10.55 -46.65 9.35
CA ASP A 494 -11.70 -47.54 9.18
C ASP A 494 -12.64 -47.50 10.41
N GLU A 495 -12.09 -47.43 11.63
CA GLU A 495 -12.90 -47.32 12.85
C GLU A 495 -13.61 -45.96 12.99
N ALA A 496 -12.98 -44.87 12.50
CA ALA A 496 -13.59 -43.54 12.51
C ALA A 496 -14.70 -43.42 11.46
N GLU A 497 -14.54 -44.08 10.30
CA GLU A 497 -15.60 -44.20 9.29
C GLU A 497 -16.78 -45.03 9.81
N GLU A 498 -16.51 -46.18 10.43
CA GLU A 498 -17.56 -47.03 11.02
C GLU A 498 -18.31 -46.31 12.16
N GLU A 499 -17.61 -45.56 13.02
CA GLU A 499 -18.25 -44.80 14.11
C GLU A 499 -19.12 -43.63 13.60
N PHE A 500 -18.71 -42.96 12.53
CA PHE A 500 -19.44 -41.81 11.99
C PHE A 500 -20.64 -42.22 11.13
N GLY A 501 -20.51 -43.33 10.39
CA GLY A 501 -21.52 -43.87 9.47
C GLY A 501 -21.38 -43.41 8.03
N ASP A 502 -22.33 -43.83 7.19
CA ASP A 502 -22.30 -43.72 5.71
C ASP A 502 -22.12 -42.29 5.16
N GLU A 503 -22.42 -41.26 5.95
CA GLU A 503 -22.30 -39.84 5.55
C GLU A 503 -20.87 -39.29 5.69
N GLY A 504 -19.91 -40.09 6.15
CA GLY A 504 -18.51 -39.69 6.33
C GLY A 504 -17.78 -39.32 5.03
N GLU A 505 -18.24 -39.85 3.89
CA GLU A 505 -17.68 -39.53 2.58
C GLU A 505 -18.20 -38.20 1.98
N ASP A 506 -19.25 -37.59 2.55
CA ASP A 506 -19.81 -36.34 2.03
C ASP A 506 -19.07 -35.12 2.58
N GLU A 507 -18.18 -34.55 1.76
CA GLU A 507 -17.46 -33.31 2.07
C GLU A 507 -18.41 -32.14 2.40
N ASN A 508 -19.65 -32.11 1.88
CA ASN A 508 -20.61 -31.06 2.24
C ASN A 508 -21.08 -31.13 3.70
N ILE A 509 -20.80 -32.24 4.39
CA ILE A 509 -21.06 -32.47 5.80
C ILE A 509 -19.75 -32.33 6.59
N THR A 510 -18.69 -33.02 6.19
CA THR A 510 -17.45 -33.12 6.98
C THR A 510 -16.62 -31.84 6.97
N GLU A 511 -16.72 -31.02 5.93
CA GLU A 511 -16.02 -29.73 5.82
C GLU A 511 -16.84 -28.55 6.37
N ARG A 512 -17.95 -28.83 7.07
CA ARG A 512 -18.74 -27.80 7.75
C ARG A 512 -18.03 -27.23 8.96
N LEU A 513 -18.30 -25.95 9.24
CA LEU A 513 -17.80 -25.27 10.46
C LEU A 513 -18.18 -26.01 11.75
N GLY A 514 -19.32 -26.71 11.76
CA GLY A 514 -19.76 -27.56 12.87
C GLY A 514 -18.78 -28.68 13.22
N ASN A 515 -18.00 -29.17 12.26
CA ASN A 515 -16.99 -30.21 12.47
C ASN A 515 -15.68 -29.69 13.07
N LEU A 516 -15.51 -28.37 13.15
CA LEU A 516 -14.24 -27.76 13.52
C LEU A 516 -14.18 -27.35 15.00
N LEU A 517 -13.01 -27.52 15.59
CA LEU A 517 -12.73 -27.17 16.97
C LEU A 517 -11.39 -26.44 17.10
N TRP A 518 -11.34 -25.42 17.94
CA TRP A 518 -10.08 -24.74 18.27
C TRP A 518 -9.42 -25.46 19.45
N VAL A 519 -8.22 -25.99 19.23
CA VAL A 519 -7.50 -26.78 20.24
C VAL A 519 -6.00 -26.47 20.25
N GLU A 520 -5.31 -26.91 21.29
CA GLU A 520 -3.85 -26.92 21.33
C GLU A 520 -3.30 -27.93 20.32
N GLN A 521 -2.22 -27.57 19.62
CA GLN A 521 -1.55 -28.40 18.61
C GLN A 521 -1.11 -29.76 19.17
N ALA A 522 -0.71 -29.81 20.44
CA ALA A 522 -0.36 -31.06 21.11
C ALA A 522 -1.57 -32.03 21.21
N ILE A 523 -2.77 -31.49 21.44
CA ILE A 523 -4.00 -32.25 21.50
C ILE A 523 -4.43 -32.67 20.09
N ASN A 524 -4.38 -31.77 19.11
CA ASN A 524 -4.66 -32.10 17.71
C ASN A 524 -3.77 -33.25 17.21
N ARG A 525 -2.46 -33.21 17.47
CA ARG A 525 -1.53 -34.30 17.13
C ARG A 525 -1.82 -35.62 17.84
N ALA A 526 -2.37 -35.58 19.05
CA ALA A 526 -2.74 -36.77 19.80
C ALA A 526 -4.08 -37.38 19.33
N ALA A 527 -5.03 -36.51 18.95
CA ALA A 527 -6.34 -36.86 18.41
C ALA A 527 -6.25 -37.43 17.00
N THR A 528 -5.49 -36.78 16.10
CA THR A 528 -5.20 -37.22 14.73
C THR A 528 -6.44 -37.75 14.00
N ASN A 529 -6.33 -38.89 13.33
CA ASN A 529 -7.36 -39.50 12.50
C ASN A 529 -8.27 -40.48 13.26
N LYS A 530 -8.21 -40.48 14.59
CA LYS A 530 -8.93 -41.45 15.42
C LYS A 530 -10.46 -41.26 15.39
N PRO A 531 -11.23 -42.30 15.74
CA PRO A 531 -12.65 -42.17 16.04
C PRO A 531 -12.95 -41.13 17.13
N TYR A 532 -14.14 -40.52 17.09
CA TYR A 532 -14.56 -39.49 18.04
C TYR A 532 -14.48 -39.98 19.50
N SER A 533 -14.96 -41.19 19.77
CA SER A 533 -14.92 -41.85 21.08
C SER A 533 -13.52 -41.87 21.72
N GLU A 534 -12.46 -42.07 20.93
CA GLU A 534 -11.07 -42.00 21.41
C GLU A 534 -10.58 -40.56 21.60
N LYS A 535 -10.94 -39.66 20.69
CA LYS A 535 -10.57 -38.23 20.75
C LYS A 535 -11.07 -37.55 22.02
N LEU A 536 -12.21 -37.99 22.57
CA LEU A 536 -12.78 -37.46 23.82
C LEU A 536 -11.76 -37.43 24.98
N SER A 537 -10.94 -38.48 25.11
CA SER A 537 -9.94 -38.56 26.19
C SER A 537 -8.85 -37.48 26.06
N HIS A 538 -8.52 -37.08 24.83
CA HIS A 538 -7.57 -36.02 24.54
C HIS A 538 -8.20 -34.64 24.76
N TYR A 539 -9.46 -34.45 24.36
CA TYR A 539 -10.18 -33.19 24.54
C TYR A 539 -10.37 -32.81 26.01
N ASP A 540 -10.53 -33.77 26.92
CA ASP A 540 -10.64 -33.52 28.38
C ASP A 540 -9.41 -32.75 28.94
N SER A 541 -8.25 -32.93 28.31
CA SER A 541 -7.00 -32.25 28.70
C SER A 541 -6.85 -30.83 28.16
N SER A 542 -7.76 -30.36 27.29
CA SER A 542 -7.67 -29.02 26.68
C SER A 542 -7.93 -27.90 27.68
N SER A 543 -7.15 -26.83 27.58
CA SER A 543 -7.38 -25.59 28.33
C SER A 543 -8.62 -24.84 27.84
N PHE A 544 -9.07 -25.10 26.60
CA PHE A 544 -10.25 -24.51 26.00
C PHE A 544 -11.53 -25.26 26.38
N ILE A 545 -12.52 -24.51 26.88
CA ILE A 545 -13.79 -25.03 27.38
C ILE A 545 -14.60 -25.68 26.26
N LEU A 546 -14.58 -25.12 25.04
CA LEU A 546 -15.29 -25.70 23.89
C LEU A 546 -14.79 -27.10 23.53
N ALA A 547 -13.48 -27.33 23.66
CA ALA A 547 -12.89 -28.62 23.38
C ALA A 547 -13.16 -29.58 24.52
N ARG A 548 -12.86 -29.16 25.75
CA ARG A 548 -13.11 -29.94 26.96
C ARG A 548 -14.56 -30.35 27.13
N SER A 549 -15.51 -29.51 26.69
CA SER A 549 -16.93 -29.83 26.81
C SER A 549 -17.35 -31.00 25.94
N GLN A 550 -16.61 -31.35 24.88
CA GLN A 550 -16.89 -32.55 24.08
C GLN A 550 -16.68 -33.82 24.91
N ALA A 551 -15.63 -33.83 25.76
CA ALA A 551 -15.40 -34.92 26.71
C ALA A 551 -16.46 -34.90 27.81
N SER A 552 -16.72 -36.06 28.43
CA SER A 552 -17.72 -36.24 29.49
C SER A 552 -17.45 -35.32 30.68
N PHE A 553 -17.97 -34.09 30.60
CA PHE A 553 -17.75 -33.07 31.61
C PHE A 553 -18.48 -33.50 32.89
N LYS A 554 -17.75 -34.17 33.80
CA LYS A 554 -18.21 -34.32 35.18
C LYS A 554 -18.17 -32.95 35.81
N LEU A 555 -19.32 -32.27 35.75
CA LEU A 555 -19.67 -31.13 36.59
C LEU A 555 -19.47 -31.54 38.05
N ASN A 556 -18.25 -31.36 38.57
CA ASN A 556 -18.00 -31.45 40.00
C ASN A 556 -18.70 -30.25 40.62
N GLY A 557 -19.95 -30.48 41.02
CA GLY A 557 -20.95 -29.45 41.15
C GLY A 557 -20.57 -28.34 42.11
N VAL A 558 -20.57 -27.11 41.59
CA VAL A 558 -21.04 -25.90 42.26
C VAL A 558 -21.65 -25.03 41.16
N ASN A 559 -22.60 -24.18 41.51
CA ASN A 559 -23.30 -23.23 40.65
C ASN A 559 -22.36 -22.11 40.12
N ASP A 560 -21.23 -22.47 39.49
CA ASP A 560 -20.21 -21.56 38.98
C ASP A 560 -20.50 -21.13 37.52
N GLN A 561 -19.89 -20.02 37.08
CA GLN A 561 -20.10 -19.46 35.75
C GLN A 561 -19.67 -20.43 34.64
N ILE A 562 -18.66 -21.26 34.90
CA ILE A 562 -18.18 -22.32 34.00
C ILE A 562 -19.28 -23.35 33.75
N THR A 563 -19.95 -23.83 34.80
CA THR A 563 -21.08 -24.77 34.68
C THR A 563 -22.23 -24.19 33.85
N LYS A 564 -22.52 -22.88 34.01
CA LYS A 564 -23.57 -22.21 33.22
C LYS A 564 -23.18 -22.07 31.75
N ALA A 565 -21.92 -21.71 31.48
CA ALA A 565 -21.39 -21.63 30.12
C ALA A 565 -21.41 -23.01 29.45
N VAL A 566 -20.91 -24.06 30.12
CA VAL A 566 -20.85 -25.43 29.58
C VAL A 566 -22.24 -26.03 29.33
N LYS A 567 -23.23 -25.77 30.20
CA LYS A 567 -24.62 -26.21 29.95
C LYS A 567 -25.22 -25.64 28.66
N ARG A 568 -24.72 -24.49 28.20
CA ARG A 568 -25.14 -23.89 26.92
C ARG A 568 -24.46 -24.53 25.70
N LEU A 569 -23.37 -25.29 25.88
CA LEU A 569 -22.54 -25.86 24.80
C LEU A 569 -23.10 -27.16 24.20
N ARG A 570 -24.06 -27.83 24.86
CA ARG A 570 -24.74 -29.06 24.42
C ARG A 570 -23.81 -30.08 23.72
N PRO A 571 -22.91 -30.75 24.47
CA PRO A 571 -22.01 -31.73 23.86
C PRO A 571 -22.78 -32.94 23.32
N GLU A 572 -22.23 -33.53 22.26
CA GLU A 572 -22.82 -34.65 21.54
C GLU A 572 -22.25 -35.96 22.07
N ALA A 573 -23.12 -36.94 22.34
CA ALA A 573 -22.71 -38.23 22.87
C ALA A 573 -22.02 -39.11 21.81
N GLU A 574 -22.44 -38.94 20.55
CA GLU A 574 -21.94 -39.61 19.35
C GLU A 574 -21.69 -38.54 18.28
N TRP A 575 -20.73 -38.77 17.39
CA TRP A 575 -20.41 -37.83 16.33
C TRP A 575 -20.91 -38.33 14.98
N SER A 576 -21.88 -37.61 14.41
CA SER A 576 -22.53 -37.93 13.15
C SER A 576 -22.78 -36.67 12.33
N ALA A 577 -23.29 -36.82 11.10
CA ALA A 577 -23.74 -35.71 10.28
C ALA A 577 -24.70 -34.77 11.04
N GLU A 578 -25.72 -35.34 11.70
CA GLU A 578 -26.69 -34.55 12.45
C GLU A 578 -26.04 -33.79 13.63
N ALA A 579 -25.03 -34.38 14.28
CA ALA A 579 -24.29 -33.73 15.36
C ALA A 579 -23.52 -32.50 14.85
N ILE A 580 -22.87 -32.62 13.67
CA ILE A 580 -22.22 -31.50 12.98
C ILE A 580 -23.22 -30.39 12.68
N GLU A 581 -24.41 -30.72 12.15
CA GLU A 581 -25.43 -29.72 11.84
C GLU A 581 -25.94 -28.99 13.08
N ARG A 582 -26.25 -29.75 14.16
CA ARG A 582 -26.71 -29.19 15.43
C ARG A 582 -25.65 -28.27 16.03
N ARG A 583 -24.38 -28.67 16.02
CA ARG A 583 -23.28 -27.86 16.52
C ARG A 583 -23.05 -26.62 15.67
N GLN A 584 -23.13 -26.72 14.34
CA GLN A 584 -22.99 -25.56 13.47
C GLN A 584 -24.09 -24.53 13.70
N LYS A 585 -25.34 -24.97 13.85
CA LYS A 585 -26.45 -24.09 14.22
C LYS A 585 -26.18 -23.39 15.56
N TRP A 586 -25.66 -24.12 16.54
CA TRP A 586 -25.25 -23.54 17.81
C TRP A 586 -24.13 -22.49 17.65
N ILE A 587 -23.13 -22.75 16.81
CA ILE A 587 -22.08 -21.77 16.47
C ILE A 587 -22.69 -20.52 15.82
N ALA A 588 -23.63 -20.68 14.90
CA ALA A 588 -24.30 -19.57 14.23
C ALA A 588 -25.10 -18.71 15.21
N ASP A 589 -25.82 -19.33 16.15
CA ASP A 589 -26.52 -18.62 17.22
C ASP A 589 -25.54 -17.88 18.12
N ARG A 590 -24.41 -18.53 18.49
CA ARG A 590 -23.38 -17.92 19.33
C ARG A 590 -22.69 -16.75 18.64
N ALA A 591 -22.45 -16.83 17.34
CA ALA A 591 -21.86 -15.75 16.55
C ALA A 591 -22.65 -14.45 16.66
N MET A 592 -23.97 -14.51 16.80
CA MET A 592 -24.80 -13.32 17.00
C MET A 592 -24.39 -12.55 18.26
N GLU A 593 -24.04 -13.25 19.34
CA GLU A 593 -23.59 -12.65 20.60
C GLU A 593 -22.13 -12.18 20.52
N VAL A 594 -21.26 -12.95 19.86
CA VAL A 594 -19.82 -12.63 19.73
C VAL A 594 -19.59 -11.28 19.06
N TRP A 595 -20.39 -10.97 18.03
CA TRP A 595 -20.26 -9.75 17.23
C TRP A 595 -21.37 -8.72 17.50
N ASP A 596 -22.04 -8.81 18.64
CA ASP A 596 -23.09 -7.88 19.08
C ASP A 596 -24.12 -7.60 17.97
N VAL A 597 -24.58 -8.65 17.30
CA VAL A 597 -25.58 -8.56 16.23
C VAL A 597 -26.97 -8.46 16.88
N PRO A 598 -27.75 -7.39 16.61
CA PRO A 598 -29.02 -7.18 17.29
C PRO A 598 -30.00 -8.35 17.14
N ALA A 599 -30.78 -8.62 18.20
CA ALA A 599 -31.92 -9.52 18.12
C ALA A 599 -32.95 -9.01 17.10
N LYS A 600 -33.83 -9.90 16.61
CA LYS A 600 -35.00 -9.46 15.83
C LYS A 600 -35.82 -8.53 16.73
N ALA A 601 -36.16 -7.35 16.24
CA ALA A 601 -37.17 -6.54 16.91
C ALA A 601 -38.48 -7.34 16.88
N ASP A 602 -39.11 -7.51 18.04
CA ASP A 602 -40.46 -8.08 18.08
C ASP A 602 -41.35 -7.21 17.20
N ALA A 603 -42.16 -7.83 16.33
CA ALA A 603 -43.03 -7.15 15.37
C ALA A 603 -44.11 -6.24 16.02
N THR A 604 -44.10 -6.10 17.34
CA THR A 604 -45.05 -5.32 18.15
C THR A 604 -44.67 -3.86 18.38
N GLU A 605 -43.47 -3.39 18.06
CA GLU A 605 -43.09 -1.99 18.32
C GLU A 605 -43.35 -1.00 17.16
N ASN A 606 -43.74 -1.46 15.96
CA ASN A 606 -44.11 -0.58 14.84
C ASN A 606 -45.62 -0.28 14.73
N ALA A 607 -46.40 -0.54 15.79
CA ALA A 607 -47.84 -0.25 15.81
C ALA A 607 -48.23 1.02 16.59
N VAL A 608 -47.32 1.67 17.31
CA VAL A 608 -47.62 2.94 18.00
C VAL A 608 -46.38 3.83 18.10
N ALA A 609 -46.15 4.67 17.09
CA ALA A 609 -45.59 6.02 17.19
C ALA A 609 -45.67 6.73 15.83
#